data_AF-A0AAP8PT65-F1
#
_entry.id   AF-A0AAP8PT65-F1
#
_cell.length_a   1.000
_cell.length_b   1.000
_cell.length_c   1.000
_cell.angle_alpha   90.00
_cell.angle_beta   90.00
_cell.angle_gamma   90.00
#
_symmetry.space_group_name_H-M   'P 1'
#
loop_
_entity.id
_entity.type
_entity.pdbx_description
1 polymer ?
#
loop_
_entity_poly.entity_id
_entity_poly.type
_entity_poly.pdbx_seq_one_letter_code
_entity_poly.pdbx_strand_id
1 'polypeptide(L)'
;MTYALVGDVGGTNARLALCTVATGEITQAKTYSGLEFDSLEAVIRHYLKACDIEVQDACIAIACPVTEDWVAMTNHSWAFSIKEMKANLGLSHLEVINDFTAVSMAIPMLSSDDVLQFGGGDAQPGKPIAVYGAGTGLGVAHLVQVDRRWVSLPGEGGHVDFAPNSEEEDIILEVLRGEVGHVSAERVLSGPGLVNLYRAIVKADNRLPEKLEPKDITERALADSCIDCRRALSLFCVIMGRFGGNLALNLGTFGGVYIAGGIVPRFMEFFKASGFRAAFEDKGRFRDYVRDIPVFMITHGQPGLLGAGAHLRQTLGMQL
;
A
#
# COMPACT_ATOMS: atom_id res chain seq x y z
N MET A 1 12.30 -22.82 18.87
CA MET A 1 11.95 -22.13 17.61
C MET A 1 12.75 -20.86 17.56
N THR A 2 13.34 -20.52 16.42
CA THR A 2 14.06 -19.26 16.25
C THR A 2 13.07 -18.20 15.80
N TYR A 3 12.92 -17.14 16.58
CA TYR A 3 12.08 -15.99 16.26
C TYR A 3 12.93 -14.81 15.78
N ALA A 4 12.37 -14.04 14.86
CA ALA A 4 12.84 -12.72 14.51
C ALA A 4 11.75 -11.69 14.85
N LEU A 5 12.16 -10.46 15.15
CA LEU A 5 11.22 -9.36 15.35
C LEU A 5 10.80 -8.80 13.99
N VAL A 6 9.50 -8.58 13.79
CA VAL A 6 8.99 -7.82 12.66
C VAL A 6 8.17 -6.63 13.13
N GLY A 7 8.24 -5.53 12.38
CA GLY A 7 7.51 -4.30 12.71
C GLY A 7 6.86 -3.67 11.50
N ASP A 8 5.73 -3.01 11.74
CA ASP A 8 4.99 -2.19 10.79
C ASP A 8 4.63 -0.87 11.48
N VAL A 9 5.33 0.19 11.11
CA VAL A 9 5.35 1.47 11.82
C VAL A 9 4.81 2.58 10.91
N GLY A 10 3.60 3.04 11.23
CA GLY A 10 2.96 4.18 10.59
C GLY A 10 3.17 5.48 11.36
N GLY A 11 2.45 6.54 10.97
CA GLY A 11 2.56 7.84 11.63
C GLY A 11 2.05 7.89 13.07
N THR A 12 1.10 7.03 13.45
CA THR A 12 0.45 7.09 14.77
C THR A 12 0.72 5.86 15.63
N ASN A 13 0.93 4.71 14.98
CA ASN A 13 1.01 3.41 15.66
C ASN A 13 2.23 2.64 15.19
N ALA A 14 2.85 1.92 16.11
CA ALA A 14 3.87 0.91 15.84
C ALA A 14 3.28 -0.48 16.14
N ARG A 15 3.18 -1.34 15.13
CA ARG A 15 2.77 -2.73 15.32
C ARG A 15 4.01 -3.61 15.29
N LEU A 16 4.21 -4.43 16.31
CA LEU A 16 5.33 -5.37 16.42
C LEU A 16 4.79 -6.79 16.55
N ALA A 17 5.50 -7.76 15.98
CA ALA A 17 5.15 -9.18 16.03
C ALA A 17 6.42 -10.05 16.01
N LEU A 18 6.26 -11.34 16.25
CA LEU A 18 7.31 -12.34 16.08
C LEU A 18 7.09 -13.12 14.78
N CYS A 19 8.14 -13.22 13.98
CA CYS A 19 8.20 -14.07 12.79
C CYS A 19 8.96 -15.36 13.12
N THR A 20 8.34 -16.52 12.94
CA THR A 20 9.04 -17.80 13.00
C THR A 20 9.96 -17.92 11.78
N VAL A 21 11.28 -17.91 11.98
CA VAL A 21 12.26 -17.81 10.87
C VAL A 21 12.12 -18.96 9.87
N ALA A 22 11.84 -20.17 10.34
CA ALA A 22 11.70 -21.35 9.50
C ALA A 22 10.46 -21.27 8.57
N THR A 23 9.31 -20.83 9.09
CA THR A 23 8.02 -20.92 8.38
C THR A 23 7.54 -19.59 7.80
N GLY A 24 7.98 -18.46 8.35
CA GLY A 24 7.44 -17.14 8.05
C GLY A 24 6.14 -16.81 8.79
N GLU A 25 5.69 -17.66 9.71
CA GLU A 25 4.47 -17.44 10.47
C GLU A 25 4.61 -16.23 11.41
N ILE A 26 3.62 -15.34 11.39
CA ILE A 26 3.56 -14.13 12.23
C ILE A 26 2.68 -14.40 13.45
N THR A 27 3.22 -14.21 14.64
CA THR A 27 2.53 -14.45 15.92
C THR A 27 2.73 -13.29 16.89
N GLN A 28 1.92 -13.25 17.95
CA GLN A 28 2.02 -12.29 19.06
C GLN A 28 2.02 -10.80 18.61
N ALA A 29 1.27 -10.48 17.56
CA ALA A 29 1.16 -9.11 17.08
C ALA A 29 0.52 -8.19 18.14
N LYS A 30 1.22 -7.10 18.47
CA LYS A 30 0.73 -6.04 19.37
C LYS A 30 0.91 -4.68 18.72
N THR A 31 -0.06 -3.80 18.93
CA THR A 31 -0.03 -2.42 18.43
C THR A 31 0.18 -1.48 19.61
N TYR A 32 1.12 -0.54 19.46
CA TYR A 32 1.46 0.48 20.43
C TYR A 32 1.20 1.87 19.83
N SER A 33 0.72 2.80 20.65
CA SER A 33 0.61 4.21 20.26
C SER A 33 2.00 4.84 20.25
N GLY A 34 2.37 5.52 19.16
CA GLY A 34 3.64 6.22 19.07
C GLY A 34 3.79 7.34 20.10
N LEU A 35 2.66 7.90 20.57
CA LEU A 35 2.63 8.97 21.57
C LEU A 35 3.01 8.51 22.98
N GLU A 36 2.98 7.20 23.25
CA GLU A 36 3.29 6.63 24.57
C GLU A 36 4.78 6.35 24.77
N PHE A 37 5.61 6.52 23.74
CA PHE A 37 7.02 6.16 23.76
C PHE A 37 7.90 7.25 23.12
N ASP A 38 9.06 7.49 23.72
CA ASP A 38 9.99 8.51 23.24
C ASP A 38 10.76 8.09 21.97
N SER A 39 10.83 6.78 21.70
CA SER A 39 11.51 6.24 20.53
C SER A 39 10.98 4.87 20.10
N LEU A 40 11.21 4.50 18.84
CA LEU A 40 10.93 3.16 18.34
C LEU A 40 11.71 2.08 19.11
N GLU A 41 12.96 2.37 19.50
CA GLU A 41 13.78 1.46 20.30
C GLU A 41 13.11 1.15 21.65
N ALA A 42 12.50 2.15 22.29
CA ALA A 42 11.77 1.97 23.55
C ALA A 42 10.56 1.03 23.37
N VAL A 43 9.81 1.17 22.27
CA VAL A 43 8.69 0.25 21.95
C VAL A 43 9.19 -1.17 21.74
N ILE A 44 10.29 -1.35 20.99
CA ILE A 44 10.88 -2.66 20.71
C ILE A 44 11.30 -3.35 22.02
N ARG A 45 12.02 -2.64 22.89
CA ARG A 45 12.43 -3.19 24.20
C ARG A 45 11.24 -3.55 25.07
N HIS A 46 10.20 -2.70 25.08
CA HIS A 46 8.98 -2.95 25.82
C HIS A 46 8.27 -4.22 25.30
N TYR A 47 8.13 -4.37 23.98
CA TYR A 47 7.52 -5.53 23.35
C TYR A 47 8.27 -6.82 23.65
N LEU A 48 9.59 -6.86 23.41
CA LEU A 48 10.42 -8.05 23.65
C LEU A 48 10.40 -8.48 25.12
N LYS A 49 10.46 -7.52 26.05
CA LYS A 49 10.34 -7.80 27.49
C LYS A 49 8.96 -8.38 27.84
N ALA A 50 7.89 -7.88 27.22
CA ALA A 50 6.53 -8.37 27.47
C ALA A 50 6.28 -9.77 26.89
N CYS A 51 7.03 -10.17 25.85
CA CYS A 51 6.99 -11.51 25.27
C CYS A 51 7.97 -12.49 25.95
N ASP A 52 8.88 -12.00 26.80
CA ASP A 52 9.95 -12.77 27.44
C ASP A 52 10.80 -13.57 26.43
N ILE A 53 11.15 -12.92 25.31
CA ILE A 53 11.88 -13.51 24.18
C ILE A 53 13.05 -12.62 23.80
N GLU A 54 14.19 -13.25 23.53
CA GLU A 54 15.35 -12.64 22.90
C GLU A 54 15.36 -12.96 21.39
N VAL A 55 15.74 -11.98 20.58
CA VAL A 55 15.88 -12.13 19.12
C VAL A 55 17.23 -11.56 18.70
N GLN A 56 17.81 -12.11 17.62
CA GLN A 56 19.04 -11.60 17.02
C GLN A 56 18.81 -10.87 15.70
N ASP A 57 17.62 -11.02 15.13
CA ASP A 57 17.29 -10.53 13.80
C ASP A 57 15.97 -9.76 13.85
N ALA A 58 15.93 -8.62 13.17
CA ALA A 58 14.73 -7.82 13.07
C ALA A 58 14.54 -7.22 11.67
N CYS A 59 13.28 -7.04 11.26
CA CYS A 59 12.92 -6.23 10.10
C CYS A 59 11.75 -5.31 10.40
N ILE A 60 11.95 -4.01 10.22
CA ILE A 60 10.93 -2.99 10.51
C ILE A 60 10.53 -2.28 9.22
N ALA A 61 9.26 -2.39 8.87
CA ALA A 61 8.62 -1.63 7.80
C ALA A 61 8.19 -0.26 8.34
N ILE A 62 8.53 0.82 7.64
CA ILE A 62 8.25 2.20 8.05
C ILE A 62 7.59 2.97 6.90
N ALA A 63 6.53 3.71 7.22
CA ALA A 63 5.80 4.57 6.28
C ALA A 63 6.55 5.88 5.94
N CYS A 64 7.79 5.77 5.48
CA CYS A 64 8.57 6.84 4.86
C CYS A 64 9.65 6.25 3.93
N PRO A 65 10.29 7.08 3.08
CA PRO A 65 11.45 6.65 2.31
C PRO A 65 12.62 6.23 3.21
N VAL A 66 13.23 5.08 2.92
CA VAL A 66 14.43 4.59 3.62
C VAL A 66 15.58 4.54 2.61
N THR A 67 16.37 5.61 2.56
CA THR A 67 17.46 5.76 1.57
C THR A 67 18.84 5.60 2.18
N GLU A 68 19.01 5.94 3.45
CA GLU A 68 20.29 5.99 4.16
C GLU A 68 20.16 5.44 5.59
N ASP A 69 21.26 5.51 6.35
CA ASP A 69 21.29 5.08 7.75
C ASP A 69 20.35 5.89 8.65
N TRP A 70 20.14 7.18 8.33
CA TRP A 70 19.26 8.05 9.10
C TRP A 70 17.83 7.96 8.58
N VAL A 71 16.92 7.51 9.45
CA VAL A 71 15.49 7.44 9.15
C VAL A 71 14.79 8.55 9.91
N ALA A 72 14.06 9.41 9.20
CA ALA A 72 13.21 10.44 9.77
C ALA A 72 11.76 10.20 9.35
N MET A 73 10.87 9.98 10.33
CA MET A 73 9.47 9.73 10.04
C MET A 73 8.76 11.03 9.62
N THR A 74 7.97 10.96 8.54
CA THR A 74 7.24 12.14 8.04
C THR A 74 6.06 12.54 8.93
N ASN A 75 5.44 11.55 9.58
CA ASN A 75 4.20 11.71 10.34
C ASN A 75 4.36 11.44 11.86
N HIS A 76 5.60 11.33 12.35
CA HIS A 76 5.91 11.16 13.79
C HIS A 76 7.25 11.85 14.11
N SER A 77 7.49 12.20 15.38
CA SER A 77 8.74 12.86 15.81
C SER A 77 9.96 11.94 15.87
N TRP A 78 9.79 10.64 15.66
CA TRP A 78 10.91 9.70 15.76
C TRP A 78 11.84 9.83 14.56
N ALA A 79 13.12 9.95 14.87
CA ALA A 79 14.21 9.81 13.92
C ALA A 79 15.35 9.04 14.60
N PHE A 80 16.05 8.20 13.83
CA PHE A 80 17.07 7.32 14.39
C PHE A 80 18.08 6.87 13.32
N SER A 81 19.28 6.47 13.77
CA SER A 81 20.24 5.73 12.96
C SER A 81 19.94 4.23 13.03
N ILE A 82 19.87 3.58 11.87
CA ILE A 82 19.67 2.13 11.77
C ILE A 82 20.85 1.40 12.43
N LYS A 83 22.09 1.82 12.16
CA LYS A 83 23.30 1.23 12.77
C LYS A 83 23.32 1.39 14.29
N GLU A 84 22.94 2.55 14.80
CA GLU A 84 22.88 2.80 16.24
C GLU A 84 21.83 1.91 16.91
N MET A 85 20.60 1.87 16.37
CA MET A 85 19.54 1.01 16.89
C MET A 85 19.92 -0.47 16.85
N LYS A 86 20.57 -0.93 15.77
CA LYS A 86 21.09 -2.30 15.65
C LYS A 86 22.06 -2.62 16.79
N ALA A 87 23.03 -1.74 17.05
CA ALA A 87 24.02 -1.92 18.11
C ALA A 87 23.39 -1.88 19.51
N ASN A 88 22.50 -0.91 19.76
CA ASN A 88 21.83 -0.75 21.05
C ASN A 88 20.97 -1.96 21.41
N LEU A 89 20.27 -2.55 20.43
CA LEU A 89 19.44 -3.73 20.62
C LEU A 89 20.24 -5.05 20.60
N GLY A 90 21.53 -5.02 20.29
CA GLY A 90 22.37 -6.22 20.21
C GLY A 90 22.00 -7.15 19.05
N LEU A 91 21.47 -6.61 17.95
CA LEU A 91 21.00 -7.38 16.80
C LEU A 91 22.15 -7.74 15.85
N SER A 92 22.15 -8.98 15.35
CA SER A 92 23.01 -9.44 14.26
C SER A 92 22.56 -8.86 12.91
N HIS A 93 21.25 -8.81 12.67
CA HIS A 93 20.65 -8.18 11.49
C HIS A 93 19.51 -7.24 11.89
N LEU A 94 19.51 -6.04 11.31
CA LEU A 94 18.40 -5.11 11.39
C LEU A 94 18.15 -4.57 9.99
N GLU A 95 17.06 -5.01 9.39
CA GLU A 95 16.56 -4.48 8.14
C GLU A 95 15.52 -3.41 8.42
N VAL A 96 15.66 -2.24 7.80
CA VAL A 96 14.62 -1.21 7.83
C VAL A 96 14.21 -0.94 6.40
N ILE A 97 12.93 -1.13 6.11
CA ILE A 97 12.37 -1.07 4.75
C ILE A 97 11.17 -0.14 4.72
N ASN A 98 10.83 0.35 3.53
CA ASN A 98 9.58 1.08 3.34
C ASN A 98 8.36 0.15 3.53
N ASP A 99 7.23 0.71 3.96
CA ASP A 99 5.96 -0.01 4.16
C ASP A 99 5.44 -0.70 2.90
N PHE A 100 5.49 -0.04 1.74
CA PHE A 100 5.10 -0.66 0.46
C PHE A 100 6.10 -1.69 -0.04
N THR A 101 7.39 -1.52 0.26
CA THR A 101 8.38 -2.60 0.08
C THR A 101 7.95 -3.83 0.86
N ALA A 102 7.61 -3.68 2.14
CA ALA A 102 7.14 -4.79 2.96
C ALA A 102 5.86 -5.42 2.37
N VAL A 103 4.84 -4.64 2.04
CA VAL A 103 3.61 -5.17 1.43
C VAL A 103 3.91 -5.93 0.13
N SER A 104 4.84 -5.47 -0.72
CA SER A 104 5.24 -6.21 -1.92
C SER A 104 5.88 -7.56 -1.60
N MET A 105 6.72 -7.62 -0.57
CA MET A 105 7.39 -8.84 -0.12
C MET A 105 6.44 -9.83 0.56
N ALA A 106 5.24 -9.39 0.95
CA ALA A 106 4.20 -10.27 1.48
C ALA A 106 3.54 -11.13 0.38
N ILE A 107 3.51 -10.65 -0.87
CA ILE A 107 2.75 -11.26 -1.97
C ILE A 107 3.09 -12.73 -2.20
N PRO A 108 4.38 -13.15 -2.24
CA PRO A 108 4.74 -14.56 -2.39
C PRO A 108 4.26 -15.46 -1.24
N MET A 109 3.93 -14.88 -0.08
CA MET A 109 3.48 -15.59 1.11
C MET A 109 1.96 -15.64 1.25
N LEU A 110 1.20 -14.94 0.39
CA LEU A 110 -0.26 -14.91 0.45
C LEU A 110 -0.84 -16.21 -0.12
N SER A 111 -1.84 -16.76 0.58
CA SER A 111 -2.66 -17.86 0.08
C SER A 111 -3.85 -17.35 -0.75
N SER A 112 -4.62 -18.26 -1.34
CA SER A 112 -5.87 -17.92 -2.02
C SER A 112 -6.92 -17.30 -1.09
N ASP A 113 -6.84 -17.57 0.21
CA ASP A 113 -7.78 -17.04 1.22
C ASP A 113 -7.40 -15.61 1.65
N ASP A 114 -6.18 -15.18 1.30
CA ASP A 114 -5.64 -13.87 1.63
C ASP A 114 -5.87 -12.81 0.54
N VAL A 115 -6.54 -13.20 -0.55
CA VAL A 115 -6.81 -12.35 -1.69
C VAL A 115 -8.21 -12.51 -2.25
N LEU A 116 -8.73 -11.44 -2.84
CA LEU A 116 -9.97 -11.44 -3.62
C LEU A 116 -9.67 -11.02 -5.06
N GLN A 117 -10.00 -11.86 -6.04
CA GLN A 117 -9.71 -11.60 -7.45
C GLN A 117 -10.73 -10.67 -8.12
N PHE A 118 -10.24 -9.77 -8.98
CA PHE A 118 -10.98 -8.84 -9.83
C PHE A 118 -10.60 -9.03 -11.31
N GLY A 119 -11.14 -10.08 -11.93
CA GLY A 119 -10.91 -10.43 -13.33
C GLY A 119 -9.52 -11.00 -13.63
N GLY A 120 -9.22 -11.18 -14.91
CA GLY A 120 -8.01 -11.86 -15.40
C GLY A 120 -8.07 -13.38 -15.27
N GLY A 121 -6.99 -14.04 -15.67
CA GLY A 121 -6.78 -15.48 -15.52
C GLY A 121 -5.93 -15.81 -14.29
N ASP A 122 -5.10 -16.83 -14.39
CA ASP A 122 -4.15 -17.20 -13.33
C ASP A 122 -2.87 -16.35 -13.40
N ALA A 123 -2.29 -16.09 -12.23
CA ALA A 123 -0.98 -15.44 -12.13
C ALA A 123 0.11 -16.34 -12.74
N GLN A 124 0.97 -15.78 -13.59
CA GLN A 124 2.09 -16.53 -14.17
C GLN A 124 3.27 -16.60 -13.19
N PRO A 125 3.72 -17.79 -12.77
CA PRO A 125 4.81 -17.92 -11.80
C PRO A 125 6.11 -17.24 -12.27
N GLY A 126 6.74 -16.51 -11.36
CA GLY A 126 8.04 -15.83 -11.58
C GLY A 126 8.01 -14.62 -12.51
N LYS A 127 6.83 -14.23 -13.02
CA LYS A 127 6.68 -12.99 -13.80
C LYS A 127 6.59 -11.77 -12.87
N PRO A 128 6.89 -10.56 -13.39
CA PRO A 128 6.79 -9.33 -12.61
C PRO A 128 5.40 -9.13 -12.02
N ILE A 129 5.37 -8.47 -10.86
CA ILE A 129 4.16 -8.13 -10.11
C ILE A 129 4.17 -6.62 -9.89
N ALA A 130 3.01 -5.97 -9.98
CA ALA A 130 2.80 -4.62 -9.45
C ALA A 130 1.96 -4.70 -8.18
N VAL A 131 2.25 -3.85 -7.21
CA VAL A 131 1.38 -3.60 -6.06
C VAL A 131 1.20 -2.11 -5.87
N TYR A 132 -0.05 -1.70 -5.62
CA TYR A 132 -0.40 -0.32 -5.33
C TYR A 132 -1.54 -0.25 -4.34
N GLY A 133 -1.71 0.86 -3.64
CA GLY A 133 -2.80 0.97 -2.67
C GLY A 133 -3.10 2.39 -2.26
N ALA A 134 -4.39 2.70 -2.20
CA ALA A 134 -4.90 3.99 -1.79
C ALA A 134 -5.24 3.97 -0.28
N GLY A 135 -4.55 4.80 0.48
CA GLY A 135 -4.74 5.01 1.91
C GLY A 135 -4.73 6.50 2.23
N THR A 136 -3.90 6.93 3.16
CA THR A 136 -3.59 8.37 3.35
C THR A 136 -2.93 8.96 2.10
N GLY A 137 -2.09 8.18 1.42
CA GLY A 137 -1.48 8.49 0.13
C GLY A 137 -1.71 7.37 -0.90
N LEU A 138 -0.86 7.31 -1.91
CA LEU A 138 -0.85 6.26 -2.95
C LEU A 138 0.55 5.63 -3.04
N GLY A 139 0.71 4.45 -2.44
CA GLY A 139 1.96 3.70 -2.56
C GLY A 139 1.98 2.84 -3.81
N VAL A 140 3.18 2.62 -4.36
CA VAL A 140 3.43 1.75 -5.51
C VAL A 140 4.77 1.03 -5.31
N ALA A 141 4.80 -0.27 -5.53
CA ALA A 141 6.02 -1.05 -5.64
C ALA A 141 5.86 -2.14 -6.71
N HIS A 142 6.98 -2.68 -7.17
CA HIS A 142 6.98 -3.86 -8.04
C HIS A 142 7.79 -4.98 -7.40
N LEU A 143 7.52 -6.21 -7.83
CA LEU A 143 8.27 -7.39 -7.43
C LEU A 143 8.73 -8.14 -8.69
N VAL A 144 10.00 -8.52 -8.74
CA VAL A 144 10.55 -9.35 -9.81
C VAL A 144 11.27 -10.55 -9.22
N GLN A 145 11.20 -11.70 -9.89
CA GLN A 145 11.92 -12.88 -9.45
C GLN A 145 13.27 -12.98 -10.19
N VAL A 146 14.37 -12.95 -9.44
CA VAL A 146 15.74 -13.07 -9.95
C VAL A 146 16.46 -14.13 -9.12
N ASP A 147 17.06 -15.12 -9.77
CA ASP A 147 17.80 -16.21 -9.10
C ASP A 147 17.04 -16.89 -7.95
N ARG A 148 15.74 -17.18 -8.18
CA ARG A 148 14.80 -17.76 -7.20
C ARG A 148 14.55 -16.88 -5.97
N ARG A 149 14.89 -15.60 -6.03
CA ARG A 149 14.62 -14.60 -5.00
C ARG A 149 13.65 -13.57 -5.54
N TRP A 150 12.67 -13.20 -4.74
CA TRP A 150 11.87 -12.02 -5.00
C TRP A 150 12.66 -10.78 -4.63
N VAL A 151 12.67 -9.80 -5.53
CA VAL A 151 13.35 -8.52 -5.40
C VAL A 151 12.28 -7.44 -5.49
N SER A 152 12.11 -6.69 -4.40
CA SER A 152 11.25 -5.51 -4.39
C SER A 152 11.92 -4.34 -5.11
N LEU A 153 11.16 -3.67 -5.96
CA LEU A 153 11.52 -2.46 -6.66
C LEU A 153 10.66 -1.32 -6.10
N PRO A 154 11.13 -0.61 -5.07
CA PRO A 154 10.40 0.51 -4.48
C PRO A 154 10.40 1.72 -5.42
N GLY A 155 9.48 2.64 -5.19
CA GLY A 155 9.47 3.93 -5.87
C GLY A 155 8.29 4.81 -5.48
N GLU A 156 8.28 6.01 -6.02
CA GLU A 156 7.27 7.04 -5.75
C GLU A 156 6.19 7.07 -6.84
N GLY A 157 5.75 5.89 -7.27
CA GLY A 157 4.85 5.74 -8.43
C GLY A 157 3.49 6.40 -8.25
N GLY A 158 3.06 6.70 -7.02
CA GLY A 158 1.84 7.46 -6.77
C GLY A 158 1.93 8.95 -7.10
N HIS A 159 3.15 9.46 -7.26
CA HIS A 159 3.42 10.87 -7.55
C HIS A 159 3.57 11.19 -9.04
N VAL A 160 3.36 10.22 -9.94
CA VAL A 160 3.26 10.48 -11.39
C VAL A 160 2.03 11.33 -11.71
N ASP A 161 2.03 12.01 -12.86
CA ASP A 161 0.90 12.83 -13.32
C ASP A 161 -0.43 12.06 -13.31
N PHE A 162 -1.52 12.73 -12.90
CA PHE A 162 -2.86 12.23 -13.12
C PHE A 162 -3.17 12.20 -14.63
N ALA A 163 -3.56 11.02 -15.14
CA ALA A 163 -3.87 10.79 -16.55
C ALA A 163 -5.40 10.66 -16.77
N PRO A 164 -6.14 11.78 -16.93
CA PRO A 164 -7.58 11.75 -17.23
C PRO A 164 -7.88 11.07 -18.57
N ASN A 165 -9.07 10.50 -18.74
CA ASN A 165 -9.49 9.85 -19.99
C ASN A 165 -10.86 10.30 -20.52
N SER A 166 -11.41 11.38 -19.98
CA SER A 166 -12.69 11.94 -20.41
C SER A 166 -12.74 13.44 -20.16
N GLU A 167 -13.61 14.16 -20.87
CA GLU A 167 -13.78 15.60 -20.71
C GLU A 167 -14.14 15.99 -19.27
N GLU A 168 -14.94 15.18 -18.57
CA GLU A 168 -15.26 15.41 -17.15
C GLU A 168 -14.01 15.32 -16.26
N GLU A 169 -13.13 14.35 -16.52
CA GLU A 169 -11.88 14.22 -15.78
C GLU A 169 -10.86 15.29 -16.15
N ASP A 170 -10.88 15.80 -17.38
CA ASP A 170 -10.08 16.95 -17.80
C ASP A 170 -10.49 18.20 -17.01
N ILE A 171 -11.81 18.44 -16.86
CA ILE A 171 -12.33 19.54 -16.03
C ILE A 171 -11.88 19.37 -14.57
N ILE A 172 -11.96 18.15 -14.02
CA ILE A 172 -11.47 17.85 -12.66
C ILE A 172 -9.97 18.18 -12.55
N LEU A 173 -9.15 17.76 -13.52
CA LEU A 173 -7.72 18.04 -13.56
C LEU A 173 -7.45 19.55 -13.58
N GLU A 174 -8.19 20.32 -14.38
CA GLU A 174 -8.05 21.79 -14.43
C GLU A 174 -8.40 22.46 -13.10
N VAL A 175 -9.50 22.04 -12.47
CA VAL A 175 -9.90 22.56 -11.15
C VAL A 175 -8.82 22.29 -10.11
N LEU A 176 -8.29 21.06 -10.04
CA LEU A 176 -7.24 20.71 -9.09
C LEU A 176 -5.93 21.44 -9.39
N ARG A 177 -5.55 21.55 -10.67
CA ARG A 177 -4.33 22.24 -11.10
C ARG A 177 -4.35 23.71 -10.72
N GLY A 178 -5.51 24.37 -10.81
CA GLY A 178 -5.69 25.76 -10.38
C GLY A 178 -5.48 25.97 -8.87
N GLU A 179 -5.58 24.93 -8.05
CA GLU A 179 -5.39 25.01 -6.59
C GLU A 179 -3.97 24.64 -6.12
N VAL A 180 -3.35 23.63 -6.74
CA VAL A 180 -2.09 23.03 -6.21
C VAL A 180 -0.94 22.98 -7.22
N GLY A 181 -1.17 23.34 -8.48
CA GLY A 181 -0.17 23.17 -9.55
C GLY A 181 -0.10 21.72 -10.03
N HIS A 182 0.92 20.97 -9.61
CA HIS A 182 1.08 19.57 -10.03
C HIS A 182 0.00 18.66 -9.41
N VAL A 183 -0.71 17.92 -10.26
CA VAL A 183 -1.78 16.99 -9.86
C VAL A 183 -1.30 15.57 -10.15
N SER A 184 -0.79 14.89 -9.11
CA SER A 184 -0.39 13.50 -9.21
C SER A 184 -1.57 12.53 -9.14
N ALA A 185 -1.34 11.25 -9.47
CA ALA A 185 -2.31 10.18 -9.25
C ALA A 185 -2.78 10.12 -7.78
N GLU A 186 -1.88 10.31 -6.80
CA GLU A 186 -2.23 10.38 -5.37
C GLU A 186 -3.28 11.46 -5.05
N ARG A 187 -3.27 12.59 -5.78
CA ARG A 187 -4.23 13.68 -5.56
C ARG A 187 -5.67 13.28 -5.85
N VAL A 188 -5.89 12.17 -6.53
CA VAL A 188 -7.22 11.61 -6.83
C VAL A 188 -7.41 10.18 -6.31
N LEU A 189 -6.33 9.42 -6.07
CA LEU A 189 -6.35 8.03 -5.59
C LEU A 189 -5.82 7.90 -4.15
N SER A 190 -6.47 8.59 -3.23
CA SER A 190 -6.21 8.49 -1.78
C SER A 190 -7.47 8.89 -1.01
N GLY A 191 -7.45 8.77 0.32
CA GLY A 191 -8.50 9.31 1.19
C GLY A 191 -8.71 10.81 0.94
N PRO A 192 -7.65 11.65 1.04
CA PRO A 192 -7.71 13.05 0.60
C PRO A 192 -8.10 13.20 -0.88
N GLY A 193 -7.71 12.26 -1.73
CA GLY A 193 -8.08 12.24 -3.15
C GLY A 193 -9.59 12.11 -3.40
N LEU A 194 -10.32 11.35 -2.58
CA LEU A 194 -11.79 11.31 -2.64
C LEU A 194 -12.41 12.68 -2.36
N VAL A 195 -11.86 13.42 -1.40
CA VAL A 195 -12.32 14.78 -1.08
C VAL A 195 -12.00 15.73 -2.23
N ASN A 196 -10.83 15.60 -2.86
CA ASN A 196 -10.45 16.38 -4.04
C ASN A 196 -11.39 16.12 -5.22
N LEU A 197 -11.70 14.85 -5.51
CA LEU A 197 -12.67 14.46 -6.55
C LEU A 197 -14.03 15.08 -6.27
N TYR A 198 -14.57 14.91 -5.05
CA TYR A 198 -15.84 15.51 -4.64
C TYR A 198 -15.84 17.05 -4.82
N ARG A 199 -14.81 17.74 -4.31
CA ARG A 199 -14.69 19.20 -4.43
C ARG A 199 -14.64 19.65 -5.87
N ALA A 200 -13.90 18.94 -6.73
CA ALA A 200 -13.78 19.25 -8.14
C ALA A 200 -15.10 19.04 -8.89
N ILE A 201 -15.83 17.96 -8.61
CA ILE A 201 -17.16 17.68 -9.18
C ILE A 201 -18.14 18.81 -8.82
N VAL A 202 -18.22 19.19 -7.55
CA VAL A 202 -19.13 20.25 -7.09
C VAL A 202 -18.79 21.59 -7.76
N LYS A 203 -17.51 21.91 -7.90
CA LYS A 203 -17.06 23.15 -8.57
C LYS A 203 -17.30 23.14 -10.07
N ALA A 204 -17.13 22.00 -10.74
CA ALA A 204 -17.44 21.84 -12.16
C ALA A 204 -18.91 22.11 -12.45
N ASP A 205 -19.79 21.86 -11.47
CA ASP A 205 -21.22 22.17 -11.50
C ASP A 205 -21.55 23.58 -10.93
N ASN A 206 -20.56 24.47 -10.83
CA ASN A 206 -20.70 25.85 -10.34
C ASN A 206 -21.31 25.99 -8.93
N ARG A 207 -21.14 24.97 -8.08
CA ARG A 207 -21.58 24.96 -6.68
C ARG A 207 -20.39 25.11 -5.73
N LEU A 208 -20.70 25.40 -4.46
CA LEU A 208 -19.71 25.49 -3.38
C LEU A 208 -19.65 24.17 -2.59
N PRO A 209 -18.47 23.53 -2.48
CA PRO A 209 -18.36 22.27 -1.75
C PRO A 209 -18.40 22.49 -0.23
N GLU A 210 -19.12 21.61 0.46
CA GLU A 210 -19.00 21.44 1.93
C GLU A 210 -17.59 20.99 2.32
N LYS A 211 -17.20 21.27 3.58
CA LYS A 211 -15.95 20.78 4.16
C LYS A 211 -16.13 19.34 4.67
N LEU A 212 -16.03 18.38 3.76
CA LEU A 212 -16.14 16.95 4.05
C LEU A 212 -14.78 16.30 4.31
N GLU A 213 -14.77 15.27 5.15
CA GLU A 213 -13.64 14.36 5.37
C GLU A 213 -13.74 13.12 4.45
N PRO A 214 -12.65 12.37 4.24
CA PRO A 214 -12.66 11.18 3.38
C PRO A 214 -13.76 10.16 3.74
N LYS A 215 -14.02 9.96 5.04
CA LYS A 215 -15.06 9.05 5.53
C LYS A 215 -16.46 9.50 5.12
N ASP A 216 -16.72 10.81 5.12
CA ASP A 216 -18.03 11.37 4.78
C ASP A 216 -18.37 11.06 3.32
N ILE A 217 -17.36 11.12 2.42
CA ILE A 217 -17.53 10.79 1.00
C ILE A 217 -17.96 9.33 0.86
N THR A 218 -17.26 8.41 1.51
CA THR A 218 -17.59 6.98 1.44
C THR A 218 -18.94 6.67 2.08
N GLU A 219 -19.24 7.24 3.25
CA GLU A 219 -20.50 6.99 3.96
C GLU A 219 -21.70 7.52 3.19
N ARG A 220 -21.63 8.76 2.68
CA ARG A 220 -22.72 9.36 1.89
C ARG A 220 -22.90 8.69 0.52
N ALA A 221 -21.83 8.21 -0.10
CA ALA A 221 -21.90 7.44 -1.34
C ALA A 221 -22.59 6.08 -1.14
N LEU A 222 -22.23 5.36 -0.07
CA LEU A 222 -22.82 4.06 0.26
C LEU A 222 -24.27 4.17 0.71
N ALA A 223 -24.63 5.24 1.41
CA ALA A 223 -26.00 5.54 1.83
C ALA A 223 -26.87 6.13 0.71
N ASP A 224 -26.31 6.34 -0.49
CA ASP A 224 -26.96 7.00 -1.62
C ASP A 224 -27.60 8.36 -1.27
N SER A 225 -26.99 9.07 -0.33
CA SER A 225 -27.52 10.33 0.23
C SER A 225 -26.86 11.58 -0.34
N CYS A 226 -25.82 11.42 -1.15
CA CYS A 226 -25.15 12.52 -1.85
C CYS A 226 -24.66 12.07 -3.24
N ILE A 227 -25.26 12.63 -4.29
CA ILE A 227 -24.93 12.32 -5.68
C ILE A 227 -23.46 12.65 -6.02
N ASP A 228 -22.93 13.75 -5.49
CA ASP A 228 -21.54 14.17 -5.71
C ASP A 228 -20.55 13.19 -5.06
N CYS A 229 -20.85 12.71 -3.85
CA CYS A 229 -20.03 11.72 -3.16
C CYS A 229 -20.06 10.37 -3.90
N ARG A 230 -21.24 9.95 -4.38
CA ARG A 230 -21.38 8.75 -5.19
C ARG A 230 -20.63 8.86 -6.52
N ARG A 231 -20.64 10.04 -7.16
CA ARG A 231 -19.86 10.29 -8.38
C ARG A 231 -18.36 10.26 -8.10
N ALA A 232 -17.90 10.89 -7.01
CA ALA A 232 -16.50 10.87 -6.60
C ALA A 232 -16.00 9.43 -6.37
N LEU A 233 -16.78 8.60 -5.66
CA LEU A 233 -16.43 7.20 -5.41
C LEU A 233 -16.45 6.36 -6.70
N SER A 234 -17.37 6.65 -7.62
CA SER A 234 -17.43 5.98 -8.93
C SER A 234 -16.20 6.30 -9.79
N LEU A 235 -15.83 7.58 -9.89
CA LEU A 235 -14.63 8.00 -10.62
C LEU A 235 -13.36 7.43 -9.98
N PHE A 236 -13.27 7.44 -8.65
CA PHE A 236 -12.16 6.81 -7.93
C PHE A 236 -11.95 5.36 -8.37
N CYS A 237 -13.01 4.55 -8.42
CA CYS A 237 -12.90 3.14 -8.83
C CYS A 237 -12.40 2.98 -10.27
N VAL A 238 -12.89 3.81 -11.20
CA VAL A 238 -12.48 3.79 -12.62
C VAL A 238 -11.02 4.26 -12.78
N ILE A 239 -10.63 5.35 -12.13
CA ILE A 239 -9.25 5.87 -12.14
C ILE A 239 -8.31 4.82 -11.54
N MET A 240 -8.72 4.14 -10.46
CA MET A 240 -7.92 3.11 -9.81
C MET A 240 -7.69 1.90 -10.73
N GLY A 241 -8.69 1.53 -11.54
CA GLY A 241 -8.56 0.52 -12.59
C GLY A 241 -7.56 0.94 -13.66
N ARG A 242 -7.75 2.14 -14.23
CA ARG A 242 -6.83 2.66 -15.27
C ARG A 242 -5.39 2.76 -14.81
N PHE A 243 -5.17 3.21 -13.57
CA PHE A 243 -3.84 3.31 -12.98
C PHE A 243 -3.18 1.93 -12.86
N GLY A 244 -3.89 0.93 -12.33
CA GLY A 244 -3.40 -0.45 -12.26
C GLY A 244 -3.06 -1.02 -13.65
N GLY A 245 -3.90 -0.73 -14.66
CA GLY A 245 -3.64 -1.16 -16.03
C GLY A 245 -2.40 -0.50 -16.65
N ASN A 246 -2.08 0.75 -16.26
CA ASN A 246 -0.85 1.42 -16.69
C ASN A 246 0.39 0.76 -16.06
N LEU A 247 0.34 0.43 -14.77
CA LEU A 247 1.42 -0.31 -14.09
C LEU A 247 1.65 -1.66 -14.78
N ALA A 248 0.57 -2.36 -15.12
CA ALA A 248 0.65 -3.66 -15.77
C ALA A 248 1.36 -3.61 -17.13
N LEU A 249 1.04 -2.60 -17.95
CA LEU A 249 1.70 -2.38 -19.23
C LEU A 249 3.16 -1.96 -19.08
N ASN A 250 3.48 -1.17 -18.06
CA ASN A 250 4.80 -0.58 -17.90
C ASN A 250 5.90 -1.62 -17.63
N LEU A 251 5.58 -2.67 -16.86
CA LEU A 251 6.55 -3.70 -16.47
C LEU A 251 6.17 -5.13 -16.93
N GLY A 252 5.08 -5.28 -17.70
CA GLY A 252 4.62 -6.59 -18.15
C GLY A 252 4.28 -7.52 -16.99
N THR A 253 3.41 -7.08 -16.09
CA THR A 253 3.20 -7.73 -14.78
C THR A 253 2.27 -8.94 -14.83
N PHE A 254 2.63 -9.95 -15.61
CA PHE A 254 1.86 -11.19 -15.75
C PHE A 254 1.83 -12.04 -14.46
N GLY A 255 2.66 -11.72 -13.46
CA GLY A 255 2.57 -12.30 -12.12
C GLY A 255 1.37 -11.77 -11.33
N GLY A 256 0.70 -10.74 -11.84
CA GLY A 256 -0.49 -10.15 -11.27
C GLY A 256 -0.30 -8.70 -10.83
N VAL A 257 -1.42 -8.05 -10.60
CA VAL A 257 -1.50 -6.71 -10.02
C VAL A 257 -2.24 -6.80 -8.69
N TYR A 258 -1.61 -6.33 -7.62
CA TYR A 258 -2.16 -6.43 -6.28
C TYR A 258 -2.56 -5.04 -5.76
N ILE A 259 -3.71 -4.97 -5.11
CA ILE A 259 -4.19 -3.78 -4.42
C ILE A 259 -3.99 -4.00 -2.94
N ALA A 260 -3.09 -3.23 -2.33
CA ALA A 260 -2.89 -3.22 -0.90
C ALA A 260 -4.11 -2.62 -0.20
N GLY A 261 -4.55 -3.28 0.88
CA GLY A 261 -5.67 -2.83 1.69
C GLY A 261 -5.44 -1.42 2.26
N GLY A 262 -6.45 -0.56 2.12
CA GLY A 262 -6.44 0.82 2.58
C GLY A 262 -7.87 1.32 2.76
N ILE A 263 -8.31 2.25 1.93
CA ILE A 263 -9.71 2.72 2.00
C ILE A 263 -10.70 1.77 1.32
N VAL A 264 -10.27 1.01 0.30
CA VAL A 264 -11.16 0.17 -0.53
C VAL A 264 -11.95 -0.89 0.24
N PRO A 265 -11.39 -1.63 1.22
CA PRO A 265 -12.15 -2.59 2.03
C PRO A 265 -13.42 -2.02 2.67
N ARG A 266 -13.48 -0.71 2.94
CA ARG A 266 -14.64 -0.04 3.56
C ARG A 266 -15.85 0.10 2.63
N PHE A 267 -15.63 0.01 1.31
CA PHE A 267 -16.66 0.11 0.29
C PHE A 267 -16.55 -1.03 -0.73
N MET A 268 -16.16 -2.23 -0.25
CA MET A 268 -15.86 -3.39 -1.09
C MET A 268 -16.99 -3.77 -2.05
N GLU A 269 -18.24 -3.78 -1.59
CA GLU A 269 -19.39 -4.11 -2.46
C GLU A 269 -19.63 -3.06 -3.54
N PHE A 270 -19.43 -1.78 -3.23
CA PHE A 270 -19.47 -0.70 -4.23
C PHE A 270 -18.33 -0.88 -5.26
N PHE A 271 -17.13 -1.22 -4.78
CA PHE A 271 -15.96 -1.44 -5.64
C PHE A 271 -16.17 -2.64 -6.59
N LYS A 272 -16.73 -3.75 -6.10
CA LYS A 272 -17.10 -4.92 -6.93
C LYS A 272 -18.12 -4.56 -8.01
N ALA A 273 -19.10 -3.72 -7.68
CA ALA A 273 -20.14 -3.27 -8.61
C ALA A 273 -19.68 -2.15 -9.57
N SER A 274 -18.46 -1.64 -9.39
CA SER A 274 -17.94 -0.51 -10.15
C SER A 274 -17.39 -0.88 -11.53
N GLY A 275 -17.02 0.14 -12.30
CA GLY A 275 -16.32 -0.02 -13.59
C GLY A 275 -14.82 -0.36 -13.49
N PHE A 276 -14.30 -0.70 -12.30
CA PHE A 276 -12.86 -0.91 -12.06
C PHE A 276 -12.19 -1.81 -13.10
N ARG A 277 -12.70 -3.03 -13.31
CA ARG A 277 -12.05 -4.01 -14.19
C ARG A 277 -12.13 -3.60 -15.67
N ALA A 278 -13.26 -3.06 -16.10
CA ALA A 278 -13.41 -2.53 -17.45
C ALA A 278 -12.40 -1.40 -17.71
N ALA A 279 -12.20 -0.50 -16.73
CA ALA A 279 -11.25 0.60 -16.82
C ALA A 279 -9.77 0.13 -16.79
N PHE A 280 -9.47 -0.95 -16.06
CA PHE A 280 -8.16 -1.60 -16.09
C PHE A 280 -7.81 -2.10 -17.50
N GLU A 281 -8.78 -2.70 -18.18
CA GLU A 281 -8.63 -3.27 -19.53
C GLU A 281 -8.77 -2.24 -20.67
N ASP A 282 -9.22 -1.02 -20.38
CA ASP A 282 -9.43 0.04 -21.37
C ASP A 282 -8.09 0.64 -21.86
N LYS A 283 -7.40 -0.14 -22.70
CA LYS A 283 -6.07 0.15 -23.25
C LYS A 283 -6.03 0.07 -24.78
N GLY A 284 -7.17 0.30 -25.43
CA GLY A 284 -7.31 0.24 -26.89
C GLY A 284 -6.82 -1.10 -27.46
N ARG A 285 -5.91 -1.05 -28.45
CA ARG A 285 -5.31 -2.27 -29.05
C ARG A 285 -4.49 -3.12 -28.07
N PHE A 286 -4.11 -2.59 -26.91
CA PHE A 286 -3.43 -3.33 -25.84
C PHE A 286 -4.39 -3.93 -24.81
N ARG A 287 -5.71 -3.82 -25.02
CA ARG A 287 -6.72 -4.46 -24.16
C ARG A 287 -6.41 -5.94 -23.94
N ASP A 288 -6.14 -6.68 -25.02
CA ASP A 288 -5.85 -8.12 -24.95
C ASP A 288 -4.52 -8.45 -24.24
N TYR A 289 -3.59 -7.48 -24.15
CA TYR A 289 -2.33 -7.66 -23.41
C TYR A 289 -2.59 -7.75 -21.89
N VAL A 290 -3.50 -6.91 -21.37
CA VAL A 290 -3.80 -6.83 -19.93
C VAL A 290 -5.01 -7.66 -19.51
N ARG A 291 -5.84 -8.09 -20.47
CA ARG A 291 -7.09 -8.82 -20.23
C ARG A 291 -6.91 -10.07 -19.37
N ASP A 292 -5.82 -10.81 -19.57
CA ASP A 292 -5.59 -12.06 -18.85
C ASP A 292 -4.74 -11.86 -17.58
N ILE A 293 -4.24 -10.64 -17.32
CA ILE A 293 -3.49 -10.31 -16.10
C ILE A 293 -4.48 -10.25 -14.91
N PRO A 294 -4.29 -11.07 -13.87
CA PRO A 294 -5.16 -11.01 -12.71
C PRO A 294 -4.92 -9.77 -11.88
N VAL A 295 -6.01 -9.26 -11.31
CA VAL A 295 -5.95 -8.24 -10.25
C VAL A 295 -6.44 -8.87 -8.95
N PHE A 296 -5.75 -8.62 -7.85
CA PHE A 296 -6.11 -9.13 -6.53
C PHE A 296 -6.19 -7.99 -5.52
N MET A 297 -7.25 -7.95 -4.72
CA MET A 297 -7.26 -7.17 -3.48
C MET A 297 -6.66 -8.02 -2.37
N ILE A 298 -5.66 -7.50 -1.66
CA ILE A 298 -5.10 -8.16 -0.47
C ILE A 298 -6.09 -8.00 0.68
N THR A 299 -6.57 -9.12 1.22
CA THR A 299 -7.48 -9.19 2.37
C THR A 299 -6.80 -9.65 3.67
N HIS A 300 -5.53 -10.06 3.59
CA HIS A 300 -4.73 -10.39 4.77
C HIS A 300 -4.68 -9.22 5.77
N GLY A 301 -4.82 -9.50 7.06
CA GLY A 301 -4.95 -8.47 8.10
C GLY A 301 -3.66 -7.71 8.43
N GLN A 302 -2.49 -8.27 8.09
CA GLN A 302 -1.18 -7.71 8.46
C GLN A 302 -0.11 -7.92 7.36
N PRO A 303 -0.31 -7.47 6.11
CA PRO A 303 0.62 -7.72 5.02
C PRO A 303 1.99 -7.09 5.26
N GLY A 304 2.07 -5.91 5.90
CA GLY A 304 3.35 -5.28 6.24
C GLY A 304 4.25 -6.16 7.12
N LEU A 305 3.69 -6.76 8.18
CA LEU A 305 4.43 -7.67 9.06
C LEU A 305 4.83 -8.97 8.36
N LEU A 306 3.92 -9.55 7.57
CA LEU A 306 4.19 -10.77 6.80
C LEU A 306 5.35 -10.54 5.82
N GLY A 307 5.34 -9.41 5.12
CA GLY A 307 6.36 -9.05 4.16
C GLY A 307 7.70 -8.63 4.78
N ALA A 308 7.69 -7.98 5.94
CA ALA A 308 8.91 -7.75 6.72
C ALA A 308 9.57 -9.08 7.13
N GLY A 309 8.76 -10.07 7.53
CA GLY A 309 9.23 -11.43 7.80
C GLY A 309 9.81 -12.11 6.56
N ALA A 310 9.11 -12.00 5.42
CA ALA A 310 9.57 -12.55 4.14
C ALA A 310 10.90 -11.93 3.67
N HIS A 311 11.03 -10.60 3.74
CA HIS A 311 12.26 -9.87 3.42
C HIS A 311 13.43 -10.35 4.28
N LEU A 312 13.24 -10.37 5.60
CA LEU A 312 14.27 -10.82 6.52
C LEU A 312 14.69 -12.27 6.29
N ARG A 313 13.72 -13.17 6.07
CA ARG A 313 13.99 -14.59 5.78
C ARG A 313 14.83 -14.74 4.51
N GLN A 314 14.54 -13.99 3.45
CA GLN A 314 15.39 -13.99 2.25
C GLN A 314 16.79 -13.43 2.52
N THR A 315 16.94 -12.42 3.38
CA THR A 315 18.25 -11.89 3.79
C THR A 315 19.06 -12.93 4.56
N LEU A 316 18.39 -13.75 5.38
CA LEU A 316 18.97 -14.88 6.10
C LEU A 316 19.20 -16.13 5.22
N GLY A 317 18.94 -16.06 3.91
CA GLY A 317 19.21 -17.14 2.96
C GLY A 317 18.07 -18.15 2.78
N MET A 318 16.89 -17.91 3.34
CA MET A 318 15.71 -18.75 3.11
C MET A 318 15.09 -18.47 1.74
N GLN A 319 14.48 -19.50 1.15
CA GLN A 319 13.60 -19.35 -0.01
C GLN A 319 12.16 -19.12 0.47
N LEU A 320 11.42 -18.27 -0.26
CA LEU A 320 9.99 -18.02 -0.02
C LEU A 320 9.15 -18.96 -0.87
#